data_AF-A0A915AIL3-F1
#
_entry.id   AF-A0A915AIL3-F1
#
_cell.length_a   1.000
_cell.length_b   1.000
_cell.length_c   1.000
_cell.angle_alpha   90.00
_cell.angle_beta   90.00
_cell.angle_gamma   90.00
#
_symmetry.space_group_name_H-M   'P 1'
#
loop_
_entity.id
_entity.type
_entity.pdbx_description
1 polymer ?
#
loop_
_entity_poly.entity_id
_entity_poly.type
_entity_poly.pdbx_seq_one_letter_code
_entity_poly.pdbx_strand_id
1 'polypeptide(L)'
;MMSENGGPADITDKLRRLFPDQEGFELHPFKVGSYNAVAGPCFQLPYNEDTLGIILLNTPHFFETTFKKWIQMKKKSEETLEDFAKHFPSGPLSAFFNERFEEAIQMFGAQEVIVIRDSELLPNRRPKILMTTCGHVAGAAFFYHPPEEALGIADSASSAKTVARERER
;
A
#
# COMPACT_ATOMS: atom_id res chain seq x y z
N MET A 1 -32.84 -17.11 4.40
CA MET A 1 -31.47 -16.68 4.70
C MET A 1 -31.12 -15.60 3.70
N MET A 2 -31.14 -14.34 4.11
CA MET A 2 -30.79 -13.21 3.25
C MET A 2 -29.29 -13.03 3.32
N SER A 3 -28.62 -13.19 2.18
CA SER A 3 -27.21 -12.85 2.01
C SER A 3 -27.09 -11.32 2.00
N GLU A 4 -26.73 -10.75 3.14
CA GLU A 4 -26.25 -9.36 3.22
C GLU A 4 -24.82 -9.28 2.66
N ASN A 5 -24.68 -9.50 1.35
CA ASN A 5 -23.47 -9.10 0.65
C ASN A 5 -23.55 -7.59 0.44
N GLY A 6 -23.03 -6.83 1.41
CA GLY A 6 -22.82 -5.40 1.28
C GLY A 6 -22.00 -5.10 0.02
N GLY A 7 -22.52 -4.23 -0.85
CA GLY A 7 -21.80 -3.81 -2.05
C GLY A 7 -20.50 -3.04 -1.72
N PRO A 8 -19.71 -2.65 -2.74
CA PRO A 8 -18.43 -1.95 -2.54
C PRO A 8 -18.53 -0.66 -1.70
N ALA A 9 -19.66 0.04 -1.79
CA ALA A 9 -19.95 1.22 -0.97
C ALA A 9 -20.04 0.88 0.52
N ASP A 10 -20.71 -0.23 0.89
CA ASP A 10 -20.84 -0.67 2.28
C ASP A 10 -19.48 -1.08 2.88
N ILE A 11 -18.63 -1.75 2.09
CA ILE A 11 -17.27 -2.12 2.50
C ILE A 11 -16.43 -0.87 2.77
N THR A 12 -16.46 0.09 1.83
CA THR A 12 -15.68 1.32 1.95
C THR A 12 -16.16 2.16 3.12
N ASP A 13 -17.47 2.26 3.35
CA ASP A 13 -18.04 3.01 4.48
C ASP A 13 -17.67 2.39 5.83
N LYS A 14 -17.68 1.06 5.92
CA LYS A 14 -17.21 0.33 7.11
C LYS A 14 -15.74 0.63 7.40
N LEU A 15 -14.88 0.55 6.38
CA LEU A 15 -13.46 0.87 6.53
C LEU A 15 -13.22 2.35 6.87
N ARG A 16 -13.99 3.29 6.32
CA ARG A 16 -13.89 4.73 6.67
C ARG A 16 -14.27 5.01 8.13
N ARG A 17 -15.08 4.17 8.77
CA ARG A 17 -15.34 4.28 10.21
C ARG A 17 -14.15 3.82 11.04
N LEU A 18 -13.40 2.83 10.55
CA LEU A 18 -12.21 2.29 11.22
C LEU A 18 -10.94 3.13 10.94
N PHE A 19 -10.83 3.67 9.73
CA PHE A 19 -9.76 4.54 9.25
C PHE A 19 -10.33 5.87 8.79
N PRO A 20 -10.74 6.73 9.73
CA PRO A 20 -11.40 7.98 9.37
C PRO A 20 -10.45 9.04 8.84
N ASP A 21 -10.92 9.82 7.87
CA ASP A 21 -10.17 10.91 7.25
C ASP A 21 -9.70 11.96 8.28
N GLN A 22 -10.53 12.28 9.29
CA GLN A 22 -10.16 13.21 10.37
C GLN A 22 -9.07 12.68 11.30
N GLU A 23 -8.74 11.39 11.25
CA GLU A 23 -7.62 10.78 11.97
C GLU A 23 -6.37 10.61 11.07
N GLY A 24 -6.42 11.19 9.87
CA GLY A 24 -5.30 11.24 8.95
C GLY A 24 -5.17 10.01 8.06
N PHE A 25 -6.27 9.33 7.75
CA PHE A 25 -6.30 8.21 6.82
C PHE A 25 -6.95 8.61 5.49
N GLU A 26 -6.54 7.96 4.40
CA GLU A 26 -7.21 8.08 3.10
C GLU A 26 -7.39 6.68 2.52
N LEU A 27 -8.61 6.38 2.08
CA LEU A 27 -8.97 5.09 1.49
C LEU A 27 -9.41 5.30 0.04
N HIS A 28 -8.73 4.61 -0.88
CA HIS A 28 -9.05 4.67 -2.31
C HIS A 28 -9.28 3.26 -2.87
N PRO A 29 -10.51 2.95 -3.34
CA PRO A 29 -10.80 1.66 -3.95
C PRO A 29 -10.21 1.57 -5.36
N PHE A 30 -9.78 0.37 -5.75
CA PHE A 30 -9.36 0.03 -7.10
C PHE A 30 -9.76 -1.41 -7.43
N LYS A 31 -9.75 -1.77 -8.72
CA LYS A 31 -9.89 -3.17 -9.14
C LYS A 31 -8.52 -3.83 -9.27
N VAL A 32 -8.38 -5.07 -8.82
CA VAL A 32 -7.14 -5.83 -9.00
C VAL A 32 -6.75 -5.92 -10.48
N GLY A 33 -7.71 -6.05 -11.40
CA GLY A 33 -7.46 -6.03 -12.84
C GLY A 33 -6.79 -4.73 -13.31
N SER A 34 -7.23 -3.57 -12.80
CA SER A 34 -6.61 -2.28 -13.11
C SER A 34 -5.15 -2.20 -12.66
N TYR A 35 -4.82 -2.76 -11.50
CA TYR A 35 -3.44 -2.86 -11.03
C TYR A 35 -2.61 -3.85 -11.88
N ASN A 36 -3.14 -5.06 -12.13
CA ASN A 36 -2.44 -6.11 -12.88
C ASN A 36 -2.13 -5.72 -14.32
N ALA A 37 -2.95 -4.85 -14.92
CA ALA A 37 -2.73 -4.31 -16.26
C ALA A 37 -1.45 -3.47 -16.38
N VAL A 38 -0.92 -2.93 -15.26
CA VAL A 38 0.25 -2.01 -15.27
C VAL A 38 1.41 -2.44 -14.36
N ALA A 39 1.20 -3.37 -13.41
CA ALA A 39 2.22 -3.80 -12.45
C ALA A 39 3.38 -4.62 -13.07
N GLY A 40 3.21 -5.09 -14.31
CA GLY A 40 4.14 -6.00 -14.99
C GLY A 40 4.01 -7.45 -14.50
N PRO A 41 4.47 -8.44 -15.30
CA PRO A 41 4.12 -9.86 -15.09
C PRO A 41 4.55 -10.45 -13.74
N CYS A 42 5.66 -9.96 -13.18
CA CYS A 42 6.21 -10.46 -11.91
C CYS A 42 5.50 -9.91 -10.65
N PHE A 43 4.66 -8.89 -10.79
CA PHE A 43 3.97 -8.23 -9.67
C PHE A 43 2.45 -8.38 -9.75
N GLN A 44 1.93 -9.15 -10.71
CA GLN A 44 0.50 -9.42 -10.79
C GLN A 44 0.02 -10.16 -9.54
N LEU A 45 -1.08 -9.66 -8.98
CA LEU A 45 -1.75 -10.29 -7.86
C LEU A 45 -2.60 -11.46 -8.37
N PRO A 46 -2.55 -12.64 -7.70
CA PRO A 46 -3.23 -13.85 -8.14
C PRO A 46 -4.71 -13.87 -7.72
N TYR A 47 -5.44 -12.79 -8.00
CA TYR A 47 -6.88 -12.67 -7.69
C TYR A 47 -7.67 -12.32 -8.96
N ASN A 48 -9.00 -12.51 -8.90
CA ASN A 48 -9.89 -12.15 -10.00
C ASN A 48 -9.80 -10.65 -10.32
N GLU A 49 -9.98 -10.29 -11.59
CA GLU A 49 -9.83 -8.90 -12.05
C GLU A 49 -10.83 -7.94 -11.38
N ASP A 50 -12.04 -8.43 -11.09
CA ASP A 50 -13.09 -7.68 -10.40
C ASP A 50 -12.96 -7.69 -8.86
N THR A 51 -11.91 -8.30 -8.30
CA THR A 51 -11.64 -8.22 -6.86
C THR A 51 -11.41 -6.76 -6.45
N LEU A 52 -12.11 -6.33 -5.39
CA LEU A 52 -11.94 -5.02 -4.78
C LEU A 52 -10.60 -4.96 -4.02
N GLY A 53 -9.72 -4.07 -4.45
CA GLY A 53 -8.57 -3.61 -3.69
C GLY A 53 -8.86 -2.25 -3.05
N ILE A 54 -8.27 -1.99 -1.89
CA ILE A 54 -8.33 -0.67 -1.25
C ILE A 54 -6.91 -0.30 -0.83
N ILE A 55 -6.40 0.83 -1.32
CA ILE A 55 -5.15 1.40 -0.80
C ILE A 55 -5.49 2.30 0.38
N LEU A 56 -4.84 2.03 1.51
CA LEU A 56 -4.85 2.87 2.70
C LEU A 56 -3.57 3.71 2.72
N LEU A 57 -3.74 5.02 2.79
CA LEU A 57 -2.65 5.99 2.94
C LEU A 57 -2.80 6.72 4.27
N ASN A 58 -1.67 7.17 4.82
CA ASN A 58 -1.65 8.06 5.96
C ASN A 58 -1.27 9.46 5.48
N THR A 59 -2.01 10.46 5.91
CA THR A 59 -1.66 11.87 5.73
C THR A 59 -0.75 12.33 6.88
N PRO A 60 -0.08 13.49 6.77
CA PRO A 60 0.73 14.02 7.88
C PRO A 60 -0.05 14.18 9.19
N HIS A 61 -1.37 14.33 9.13
CA HIS A 61 -2.24 14.48 10.31
C HIS A 61 -2.24 13.24 11.22
N PHE A 62 -2.06 12.05 10.63
CA PHE A 62 -2.08 10.77 11.34
C PHE A 62 -1.10 10.72 12.51
N PHE A 63 0.12 11.21 12.31
CA PHE A 63 1.17 11.09 13.31
C PHE A 63 0.82 11.86 14.58
N GLU A 64 0.44 13.14 14.44
CA GLU A 64 0.19 14.02 15.58
C GLU A 64 -1.13 13.74 16.29
N THR A 65 -2.17 13.37 15.54
CA THR A 65 -3.53 13.30 16.09
C THR A 65 -3.98 11.91 16.49
N THR A 66 -3.38 10.88 15.91
CA THR A 66 -3.81 9.48 16.05
C THR A 66 -2.70 8.66 16.68
N PHE A 67 -1.56 8.54 15.98
CA PHE A 67 -0.47 7.66 16.42
C PHE A 67 0.14 8.11 17.75
N LYS A 68 0.40 9.41 17.92
CA LYS A 68 0.94 9.98 19.16
C LYS A 68 0.05 9.72 20.37
N LYS A 69 -1.28 9.86 20.22
CA LYS A 69 -2.23 9.57 21.31
C LYS A 69 -2.23 8.07 21.63
N TRP A 70 -2.26 7.23 20.61
CA TRP A 70 -2.23 5.78 20.79
C TRP A 70 -0.96 5.33 21.52
N ILE A 71 0.22 5.80 21.12
CA ILE A 71 1.48 5.39 21.77
C ILE A 71 1.57 5.89 23.22
N GLN A 72 1.04 7.10 23.50
CA GLN A 72 0.95 7.63 24.86
C GLN A 72 0.03 6.77 25.75
N MET A 73 -1.09 6.27 25.21
CA MET A 73 -2.00 5.39 25.94
C MET A 73 -1.40 4.01 26.26
N LYS A 74 -0.44 3.53 25.45
CA LYS A 74 0.22 2.24 25.68
C LYS A 74 1.28 2.30 26.79
N LYS A 75 1.83 3.48 27.05
CA LYS A 75 2.88 3.66 28.06
C LYS A 75 2.27 3.74 29.45
N LYS A 76 2.77 2.93 30.39
CA LYS A 76 2.37 3.04 31.81
C LYS A 76 3.11 4.21 32.49
N SER A 77 2.47 4.83 33.48
CA SER A 77 3.01 6.03 34.16
C SER A 77 4.40 5.81 34.78
N GLU A 78 4.64 4.64 35.38
CA GLU A 78 5.90 4.32 36.08
C GLU A 78 6.95 3.63 35.20
N GLU A 79 6.64 3.36 33.94
CA GLU A 79 7.50 2.59 33.04
C GLU A 79 8.65 3.44 32.46
N THR A 80 9.84 2.86 32.34
CA THR A 80 10.97 3.53 31.68
C THR A 80 10.76 3.56 30.16
N LEU A 81 11.42 4.48 29.45
CA LEU A 81 11.33 4.51 27.98
C LEU A 81 11.93 3.24 27.34
N GLU A 82 12.95 2.66 27.97
CA GLU A 82 13.60 1.45 27.46
C GLU A 82 12.66 0.23 27.56
N ASP A 83 12.00 0.06 28.70
CA ASP A 83 11.05 -1.04 28.88
C ASP A 83 9.81 -0.86 28.00
N PHE A 84 9.32 0.37 27.87
CA PHE A 84 8.24 0.68 26.94
C PHE A 84 8.59 0.37 25.49
N ALA A 85 9.82 0.65 25.04
CA ALA A 85 10.27 0.35 23.69
C ALA A 85 10.29 -1.17 23.42
N LYS A 86 10.55 -2.00 24.43
CA LYS A 86 10.53 -3.48 24.32
C LYS A 86 9.14 -4.04 24.00
N HIS A 87 8.06 -3.29 24.26
CA HIS A 87 6.70 -3.68 23.83
C HIS A 87 6.54 -3.77 22.31
N PHE A 88 7.42 -3.13 21.54
CA PHE A 88 7.28 -3.00 20.10
C PHE A 88 8.52 -3.52 19.35
N PRO A 89 8.76 -4.85 19.34
CA PRO A 89 9.96 -5.42 18.71
C PRO A 89 10.04 -5.12 17.19
N SER A 90 8.89 -4.93 16.53
CA SER A 90 8.80 -4.57 15.11
C SER A 90 8.52 -3.08 14.89
N GLY A 91 8.68 -2.26 15.92
CA GLY A 91 8.38 -0.84 15.93
C GLY A 91 6.91 -0.51 16.25
N PRO A 92 6.65 0.65 16.89
CA PRO A 92 5.32 1.01 17.37
C PRO A 92 4.32 1.30 16.24
N LEU A 93 4.78 1.79 15.08
CA LEU A 93 3.92 1.98 13.90
C LEU A 93 3.36 0.63 13.39
N SER A 94 4.22 -0.38 13.28
CA SER A 94 3.80 -1.73 12.87
C SER A 94 2.78 -2.29 13.84
N ALA A 95 2.99 -2.10 15.16
CA ALA A 95 2.06 -2.55 16.18
C ALA A 95 0.71 -1.84 16.10
N PHE A 96 0.69 -0.51 15.91
CA PHE A 96 -0.53 0.26 15.68
C PHE A 96 -1.34 -0.31 14.51
N PHE A 97 -0.70 -0.52 13.36
CA PHE A 97 -1.39 -1.01 12.17
C PHE A 97 -1.82 -2.47 12.32
N ASN A 98 -1.05 -3.32 13.00
CA ASN A 98 -1.46 -4.69 13.26
C ASN A 98 -2.76 -4.74 14.07
N GLU A 99 -2.89 -3.93 15.14
CA GLU A 99 -4.13 -3.83 15.91
C GLU A 99 -5.31 -3.41 15.00
N ARG A 100 -5.12 -2.35 14.19
CA ARG A 100 -6.19 -1.85 13.31
C ARG A 100 -6.56 -2.80 12.19
N PHE A 101 -5.60 -3.53 11.64
CA PHE A 101 -5.85 -4.52 10.59
C PHE A 101 -6.52 -5.77 11.16
N GLU A 102 -6.22 -6.16 12.39
CA GLU A 102 -6.96 -7.23 13.07
C GLU A 102 -8.42 -6.83 13.31
N GLU A 103 -8.67 -5.59 13.77
CA GLU A 103 -10.04 -5.03 13.87
C GLU A 103 -10.76 -5.05 12.51
N ALA A 104 -10.06 -4.69 11.42
CA ALA A 104 -10.62 -4.73 10.06
C ALA A 104 -11.00 -6.15 9.65
N ILE A 105 -10.11 -7.13 9.84
CA ILE A 105 -10.37 -8.54 9.51
C ILE A 105 -11.57 -9.06 10.30
N GLN A 106 -11.64 -8.77 11.60
CA GLN A 106 -12.77 -9.17 12.46
C GLN A 106 -14.09 -8.53 12.01
N MET A 107 -14.08 -7.27 11.57
CA MET A 107 -15.26 -6.53 11.10
C MET A 107 -15.95 -7.22 9.91
N PHE A 108 -15.19 -7.88 9.04
CA PHE A 108 -15.73 -8.52 7.83
C PHE A 108 -16.02 -10.02 8.01
N GLY A 109 -15.72 -10.59 9.18
CA GLY A 109 -16.15 -11.91 9.61
C GLY A 109 -15.82 -13.03 8.62
N ALA A 110 -16.83 -13.50 7.88
CA ALA A 110 -16.69 -14.61 6.92
C ALA A 110 -16.09 -14.20 5.57
N GLN A 111 -15.97 -12.90 5.27
CA GLN A 111 -15.35 -12.45 4.02
C GLN A 111 -13.82 -12.55 4.14
N GLU A 112 -13.17 -13.02 3.08
CA GLU A 112 -11.72 -13.07 3.03
C GLU A 112 -11.15 -11.65 2.89
N VAL A 113 -10.42 -11.21 3.91
CA VAL A 113 -9.70 -9.94 3.92
C VAL A 113 -8.20 -10.22 3.93
N ILE A 114 -7.51 -9.76 2.89
CA ILE A 114 -6.07 -9.92 2.75
C ILE A 114 -5.43 -8.54 2.91
N VAL A 115 -4.54 -8.42 3.90
CA VAL A 115 -3.76 -7.21 4.14
C VAL A 115 -2.35 -7.41 3.65
N ILE A 116 -1.87 -6.51 2.80
CA ILE A 116 -0.49 -6.47 2.31
C ILE A 116 0.10 -5.12 2.67
N ARG A 117 1.17 -5.09 3.48
CA ARG A 117 1.86 -3.85 3.84
C ARG A 117 2.93 -3.48 2.82
N ASP A 118 3.27 -2.20 2.77
CA ASP A 118 4.34 -1.62 1.94
C ASP A 118 5.72 -2.25 2.24
N SER A 119 5.92 -2.68 3.48
CA SER A 119 7.13 -3.34 3.95
C SER A 119 7.20 -4.84 3.65
N GLU A 120 6.15 -5.45 3.09
CA GLU A 120 6.14 -6.89 2.87
C GLU A 120 6.83 -7.32 1.58
N LEU A 121 7.78 -8.24 1.75
CA LEU A 121 8.59 -8.81 0.69
C LEU A 121 8.33 -10.32 0.56
N LEU A 122 8.53 -10.83 -0.64
CA LEU A 122 8.67 -12.27 -0.92
C LEU A 122 10.06 -12.76 -0.47
N PRO A 123 10.29 -14.09 -0.38
CA PRO A 123 11.59 -14.65 0.02
C PRO A 123 12.77 -14.18 -0.84
N ASN A 124 12.53 -13.86 -2.11
CA ASN A 124 13.53 -13.29 -3.03
C ASN A 124 13.71 -11.77 -2.89
N ARG A 125 13.19 -11.16 -1.82
CA ARG A 125 13.18 -9.72 -1.53
C ARG A 125 12.38 -8.85 -2.51
N ARG A 126 11.62 -9.44 -3.43
CA ARG A 126 10.69 -8.70 -4.29
C ARG A 126 9.51 -8.19 -3.45
N PRO A 127 9.09 -6.92 -3.58
CA PRO A 127 7.86 -6.44 -2.94
C PRO A 127 6.66 -7.31 -3.32
N LYS A 128 5.80 -7.62 -2.35
CA LYS A 128 4.55 -8.36 -2.63
C LYS A 128 3.59 -7.56 -3.51
N ILE A 129 3.61 -6.23 -3.38
CA ILE A 129 2.75 -5.30 -4.09
C ILE A 129 3.50 -3.99 -4.35
N LEU A 130 3.18 -3.33 -5.46
CA LEU A 130 3.73 -2.01 -5.80
C LEU A 130 2.76 -0.91 -5.36
N MET A 131 3.01 -0.32 -4.19
CA MET A 131 2.09 0.68 -3.58
C MET A 131 1.89 1.92 -4.46
N THR A 132 2.92 2.39 -5.17
CA THR A 132 2.80 3.54 -6.09
C THR A 132 1.86 3.23 -7.25
N THR A 133 1.92 2.01 -7.79
CA THR A 133 1.00 1.54 -8.83
C THR A 133 -0.43 1.45 -8.31
N CYS A 134 -0.64 0.93 -7.10
CA CYS A 134 -1.95 0.94 -6.43
C CYS A 134 -2.50 2.37 -6.30
N GLY A 135 -1.68 3.30 -5.78
CA GLY A 135 -2.06 4.70 -5.64
C GLY A 135 -2.44 5.36 -6.97
N HIS A 136 -1.72 5.02 -8.05
CA HIS A 136 -2.01 5.54 -9.38
C HIS A 136 -3.34 5.04 -9.93
N VAL A 137 -3.56 3.72 -9.93
CA VAL A 137 -4.79 3.14 -10.52
C VAL A 137 -6.03 3.41 -9.65
N ALA A 138 -5.85 3.67 -8.36
CA ALA A 138 -6.92 4.11 -7.46
C ALA A 138 -7.22 5.62 -7.56
N GLY A 139 -6.43 6.38 -8.32
CA GLY A 139 -6.57 7.83 -8.42
C GLY A 139 -6.17 8.59 -7.14
N ALA A 140 -5.42 7.95 -6.23
CA ALA A 140 -4.97 8.55 -4.98
C ALA A 140 -3.76 9.48 -5.19
N ALA A 141 -2.81 9.08 -6.03
CA ALA A 141 -1.62 9.84 -6.32
C ALA A 141 -1.13 9.59 -7.75
N PHE A 142 -0.67 10.64 -8.43
CA PHE A 142 -0.05 10.48 -9.74
C PHE A 142 1.35 9.85 -9.60
N PHE A 143 1.62 8.76 -10.31
CA PHE A 143 2.93 8.11 -10.28
C PHE A 143 3.83 8.65 -11.40
N TYR A 144 4.71 9.58 -11.03
CA TYR A 144 5.73 10.11 -11.93
C TYR A 144 6.81 9.06 -12.17
N HIS A 145 6.95 8.63 -13.41
CA HIS A 145 8.04 7.76 -13.84
C HIS A 145 9.24 8.61 -14.25
N PRO A 146 10.47 8.21 -13.91
CA PRO A 146 11.64 8.81 -14.51
C PRO A 146 11.53 8.71 -16.04
N PRO A 147 11.96 9.74 -16.79
CA PRO A 147 12.13 9.63 -18.24
C PRO A 147 12.99 8.41 -18.58
N GLU A 148 12.75 7.78 -19.73
CA GLU A 148 13.52 6.61 -20.18
C GLU A 148 15.03 6.93 -20.25
N GLU A 149 15.36 8.18 -20.56
CA GLU A 149 16.73 8.71 -20.59
C GLU A 149 17.37 8.75 -19.20
N ALA A 150 16.59 9.03 -18.16
CA ALA A 150 17.06 9.07 -16.78
C ALA A 150 17.31 7.67 -16.20
N LEU A 151 16.74 6.63 -16.81
CA LEU A 151 16.97 5.23 -16.44
C LEU A 151 18.25 4.66 -17.06
N GLY A 152 18.97 5.44 -17.89
CA GLY A 152 20.15 4.97 -18.62
C GLY A 152 19.83 3.93 -19.70
N ILE A 153 18.56 3.81 -20.08
CA ILE A 153 18.07 2.92 -21.15
C ILE A 153 17.97 3.69 -22.48
N ALA A 154 18.59 4.88 -22.56
CA ALA A 154 18.73 5.61 -23.81
C ALA A 154 19.60 4.83 -24.81
N ASP A 155 18.93 4.08 -25.68
CA ASP A 155 19.32 3.67 -27.02
C ASP A 155 20.72 3.03 -27.22
N SER A 156 20.82 1.74 -26.91
CA SER A 156 21.77 0.85 -27.60
C SER A 156 21.49 0.74 -29.11
N ALA A 157 20.32 1.19 -29.58
CA ALA A 157 19.94 1.21 -30.99
C ALA A 157 20.37 2.48 -31.77
N SER A 158 20.55 3.62 -31.10
CA SER A 158 20.98 4.88 -31.73
C SER A 158 22.46 4.86 -32.11
N SER A 159 23.30 4.24 -31.27
CA SER A 159 24.74 4.14 -31.52
C SER A 159 25.10 3.27 -32.74
N ALA A 160 24.24 2.32 -33.14
CA ALA A 160 24.47 1.47 -34.30
C ALA A 160 24.28 2.20 -35.65
N LYS A 161 23.41 3.22 -35.70
CA LYS A 161 23.15 3.99 -36.93
C LYS A 161 24.24 5.03 -37.22
N THR A 162 24.90 5.55 -36.20
CA THR A 162 25.98 6.54 -36.36
C THR A 162 27.26 5.90 -36.91
N VAL A 163 27.61 4.69 -36.45
CA VAL A 163 28.83 3.99 -36.90
C VAL A 163 28.73 3.49 -38.34
N ALA A 164 27.53 3.17 -38.84
CA ALA A 164 27.35 2.76 -40.24
C ALA A 164 27.56 3.93 -41.22
N ARG A 165 27.23 5.16 -40.83
CA ARG A 165 27.33 6.35 -41.69
C ARG A 165 28.75 6.90 -41.83
N GLU A 166 29.64 6.61 -40.89
CA GLU A 166 31.07 7.00 -40.94
C GLU A 166 31.94 6.02 -41.72
N ARG A 167 31.46 4.81 -42.02
CA ARG A 167 32.20 3.82 -42.83
C ARG A 167 31.94 3.93 -44.34
N GLU A 168 31.03 4.80 -44.75
CA GLU A 168 30.68 5.07 -46.15
C GLU A 168 31.17 6.45 -46.64
N ARG A 169 32.11 7.08 -45.93
CA ARG A 169 32.80 8.30 -46.36
C ARG A 169 34.30 8.10 -46.49
#